data_AF-A0A081QF87-F1
#
_entry.id   AF-A0A081QF87-F1
#
_cell.length_a   1.000
_cell.length_b   1.000
_cell.length_c   1.000
_cell.angle_alpha   90.00
_cell.angle_beta   90.00
_cell.angle_gamma   90.00
#
_symmetry.space_group_name_H-M   'P 1'
#
loop_
_entity.id
_entity.type
_entity.pdbx_description
1 polymer ?
#
loop_
_entity_poly.entity_id
_entity_poly.type
_entity_poly.pdbx_seq_one_letter_code
_entity_poly.pdbx_strand_id
1 'polypeptide(L)'
;MFVNKRLSSSELVNYILGQVVGAFLASAAVFFLLANSGMSTASLGENALANGVTVFGGFLFEVIATFLFVLVIMTVTSASKGNGAIAGLVIGLSLMAMILVGLNITGLSVNPARSLAPAVLVGGAALQQVWIFILAPIIGGILAALVAKNFLGTEE
;
A
#
# COMPACT_ATOMS: atom_id res chain seq x y z
N MET A 1 8.42 8.39 5.36
CA MET A 1 8.17 9.65 6.10
C MET A 1 8.74 9.63 7.51
N PHE A 2 8.20 8.84 8.46
CA PHE A 2 8.70 8.79 9.87
C PHE A 2 10.20 8.48 9.98
N VAL A 3 10.70 7.49 9.23
CA VAL A 3 12.14 7.13 9.18
C VAL A 3 13.04 8.32 8.83
N ASN A 4 12.58 9.18 7.92
CA ASN A 4 13.31 10.38 7.49
C ASN A 4 12.90 11.63 8.29
N LYS A 5 12.24 11.47 9.45
CA LYS A 5 11.82 12.55 10.36
C LYS A 5 10.87 13.58 9.74
N ARG A 6 10.18 13.23 8.65
CA ARG A 6 9.11 14.05 8.06
C ARG A 6 7.78 13.98 8.83
N LEU A 7 7.70 13.09 9.82
CA LEU A 7 6.55 12.94 10.74
C LEU A 7 7.09 12.66 12.14
N SER A 8 6.42 13.21 13.15
CA SER A 8 6.57 12.81 14.55
C SER A 8 5.90 11.46 14.84
N SER A 9 6.16 10.89 16.01
CA SER A 9 5.53 9.63 16.45
C SER A 9 4.03 9.77 16.69
N SER A 10 3.59 10.92 17.23
CA SER A 10 2.16 11.20 17.44
C SER A 10 1.42 11.30 16.10
N GLU A 11 2.00 12.03 15.14
CA GLU A 11 1.43 12.10 13.80
C GLU A 11 1.39 10.72 13.15
N LEU A 12 2.47 9.93 13.24
CA LEU A 12 2.47 8.57 12.69
C LEU A 12 1.28 7.74 13.18
N VAL A 13 1.03 7.73 14.50
CA VAL A 13 -0.09 6.98 15.09
C VAL A 13 -1.43 7.50 14.56
N ASN A 14 -1.62 8.82 14.58
CA ASN A 14 -2.87 9.44 14.09
C ASN A 14 -3.12 9.16 12.60
N TYR A 15 -2.07 9.19 11.78
CA TYR A 15 -2.15 8.85 10.36
C TYR A 15 -2.54 7.38 10.16
N ILE A 16 -1.93 6.45 10.90
CA ILE A 16 -2.26 5.02 10.80
C ILE A 16 -3.73 4.78 11.20
N LEU A 17 -4.18 5.37 12.31
CA LEU A 17 -5.57 5.24 12.77
C LEU A 17 -6.54 5.81 11.74
N GLY A 18 -6.29 7.01 11.23
CA GLY A 18 -7.13 7.62 10.20
C GLY A 18 -7.20 6.81 8.91
N GLN A 19 -6.07 6.25 8.46
CA GLN A 19 -6.02 5.39 7.27
C GLN A 19 -6.79 4.09 7.48
N VAL A 20 -6.63 3.43 8.64
CA VAL A 20 -7.35 2.19 8.95
C VAL A 20 -8.85 2.44 9.03
N VAL A 21 -9.29 3.47 9.77
CA VAL A 21 -10.71 3.84 9.86
C VAL A 21 -11.27 4.17 8.48
N GLY A 22 -10.58 4.98 7.69
CA GLY A 22 -10.98 5.31 6.32
C GLY A 22 -11.11 4.08 5.42
N ALA A 23 -10.17 3.13 5.52
CA ALA A 23 -10.21 1.88 4.77
C ALA A 23 -11.42 1.02 5.15
N PHE A 24 -11.75 0.90 6.44
CA PHE A 24 -12.94 0.18 6.89
C PHE A 24 -14.24 0.84 6.42
N LEU A 25 -14.33 2.17 6.49
CA LEU A 25 -15.49 2.92 5.96
C LEU A 25 -15.65 2.72 4.45
N ALA A 26 -14.54 2.76 3.69
CA ALA A 26 -14.56 2.53 2.25
C ALA A 26 -14.98 1.09 1.90
N SER A 27 -14.42 0.09 2.57
CA SER A 27 -14.79 -1.32 2.36
C SER A 27 -16.25 -1.59 2.73
N ALA A 28 -16.75 -1.00 3.82
CA ALA A 28 -18.16 -1.11 4.22
C ALA A 28 -19.09 -0.43 3.19
N ALA A 29 -18.70 0.72 2.63
CA ALA A 29 -19.45 1.36 1.57
C ALA A 29 -19.52 0.49 0.31
N VAL A 30 -18.41 -0.11 -0.13
CA VAL A 30 -18.39 -1.05 -1.26
C VAL A 30 -19.27 -2.26 -0.97
N PHE A 31 -19.16 -2.86 0.21
CA PHE A 31 -20.01 -3.97 0.63
C PHE A 31 -21.50 -3.62 0.53
N PHE A 32 -21.89 -2.46 1.06
CA PHE A 32 -23.29 -2.00 1.01
C PHE A 32 -23.78 -1.79 -0.43
N LEU A 33 -22.97 -1.16 -1.29
CA LEU A 33 -23.32 -0.93 -2.68
C LEU A 33 -23.52 -2.24 -3.45
N LEU A 34 -22.66 -3.25 -3.23
CA LEU A 34 -22.79 -4.57 -3.84
C LEU A 34 -24.00 -5.34 -3.32
N ALA A 35 -24.24 -5.30 -2.00
CA ALA A 35 -25.41 -5.94 -1.39
C ALA A 35 -26.72 -5.34 -1.93
N ASN A 36 -26.78 -4.01 -2.07
CA ASN A 36 -27.96 -3.32 -2.58
C ASN A 36 -28.21 -3.56 -4.08
N SER A 37 -27.17 -3.89 -4.86
CA SER A 37 -27.31 -4.23 -6.28
C SER A 37 -27.54 -5.71 -6.55
N GLY A 38 -27.63 -6.56 -5.52
CA GLY A 38 -27.74 -8.02 -5.66
C GLY A 38 -26.47 -8.68 -6.20
N MET A 39 -25.34 -7.97 -6.20
CA MET A 39 -24.03 -8.48 -6.60
C MET A 39 -23.39 -9.28 -5.46
N SER A 40 -22.42 -10.12 -5.81
CA SER A 40 -21.66 -10.89 -4.82
C SER A 40 -20.89 -9.96 -3.88
N THR A 41 -21.02 -10.20 -2.57
CA THR A 41 -20.23 -9.55 -1.52
C THR A 41 -19.03 -10.40 -1.08
N ALA A 42 -18.78 -11.52 -1.78
CA ALA A 42 -17.67 -12.42 -1.48
C ALA A 42 -16.30 -11.85 -1.92
N SER A 43 -16.28 -10.74 -2.66
CA SER A 43 -15.06 -10.02 -2.99
C SER A 43 -15.31 -8.51 -2.93
N LEU A 44 -14.45 -7.82 -2.18
CA LEU A 44 -14.45 -6.36 -2.00
C LEU A 44 -13.18 -5.73 -2.58
N GLY A 45 -12.47 -6.46 -3.45
CA GLY A 45 -11.16 -6.08 -3.96
C GLY A 45 -10.01 -6.35 -2.97
N GLU A 46 -10.18 -7.33 -2.08
CA GLU A 46 -9.18 -7.83 -1.16
C GLU A 46 -7.92 -8.35 -1.85
N ASN A 47 -6.79 -8.27 -1.14
CA ASN A 47 -5.54 -8.86 -1.60
C ASN A 47 -5.46 -10.33 -1.18
N ALA A 48 -5.03 -11.18 -2.10
CA ALA A 48 -4.65 -12.56 -1.85
C ALA A 48 -3.58 -12.96 -2.88
N LEU A 49 -2.76 -13.96 -2.54
CA LEU A 49 -1.82 -14.55 -3.47
C LEU A 49 -2.57 -15.21 -4.63
N ALA A 50 -2.19 -14.89 -5.86
CA ALA A 50 -2.73 -15.56 -7.03
C ALA A 50 -2.38 -17.05 -7.06
N ASN A 51 -3.15 -17.84 -7.80
CA ASN A 51 -2.90 -19.26 -7.95
C ASN A 51 -1.48 -19.52 -8.48
N GLY A 52 -0.72 -20.37 -7.79
CA GLY A 52 0.67 -20.70 -8.12
C GLY A 52 1.72 -19.74 -7.53
N VAL A 53 1.30 -18.63 -6.90
CA VAL A 53 2.23 -17.74 -6.19
C VAL A 53 2.51 -18.29 -4.79
N THR A 54 3.79 -18.51 -4.49
CA THR A 54 4.22 -18.96 -3.17
C THR A 54 4.18 -17.81 -2.16
N VAL A 55 4.10 -18.15 -0.87
CA VAL A 55 4.17 -17.16 0.23
C VAL A 55 5.41 -16.28 0.13
N PHE A 56 6.58 -16.89 -0.11
CA PHE A 56 7.81 -16.14 -0.28
C PHE A 56 7.79 -15.27 -1.54
N GLY A 57 7.30 -15.80 -2.66
CA GLY A 57 7.20 -15.04 -3.92
C GLY A 57 6.32 -13.80 -3.79
N GLY A 58 5.14 -13.94 -3.19
CA GLY A 58 4.23 -12.82 -2.94
C GLY A 58 4.80 -11.81 -1.93
N PHE A 59 5.43 -12.30 -0.85
CA PHE A 59 6.09 -11.43 0.12
C PHE A 59 7.22 -10.60 -0.51
N LEU A 60 8.11 -11.25 -1.26
CA LEU A 60 9.21 -10.58 -1.95
C LEU A 60 8.69 -9.57 -2.98
N PHE A 61 7.65 -9.94 -3.74
CA PHE A 61 6.99 -9.04 -4.68
C PHE A 61 6.48 -7.77 -3.99
N GLU A 62 5.76 -7.89 -2.87
CA GLU A 62 5.22 -6.75 -2.13
C GLU A 62 6.32 -5.87 -1.49
N VAL A 63 7.42 -6.46 -1.04
CA VAL A 63 8.59 -5.69 -0.56
C VAL A 63 9.16 -4.84 -1.69
N ILE A 64 9.40 -5.43 -2.86
CA ILE A 64 9.96 -4.73 -4.03
C ILE A 64 8.99 -3.66 -4.53
N ALA A 65 7.71 -4.01 -4.67
CA ALA A 65 6.68 -3.09 -5.12
C ALA A 65 6.61 -1.87 -4.18
N THR A 66 6.46 -2.10 -2.88
CA THR A 66 6.36 -0.99 -1.92
C THR A 66 7.65 -0.18 -1.85
N PHE A 67 8.80 -0.82 -1.97
CA PHE A 67 10.08 -0.13 -2.09
C PHE A 67 10.07 0.87 -3.25
N LEU A 68 9.71 0.42 -4.46
CA LEU A 68 9.66 1.28 -5.64
C LEU A 68 8.64 2.40 -5.47
N PHE A 69 7.44 2.09 -4.98
CA PHE A 69 6.38 3.07 -4.80
C PHE A 69 6.77 4.17 -3.80
N VAL A 70 7.30 3.79 -2.64
CA VAL A 70 7.74 4.75 -1.63
C VAL A 70 8.96 5.53 -2.12
N LEU A 71 9.88 4.93 -2.88
CA LEU A 71 11.03 5.65 -3.44
C LEU A 71 10.59 6.75 -4.42
N VAL A 72 9.58 6.48 -5.26
CA VAL A 72 8.96 7.49 -6.13
C VAL A 72 8.38 8.63 -5.29
N ILE A 73 7.59 8.31 -4.26
CA ILE A 73 6.98 9.33 -3.37
C ILE A 73 8.07 10.21 -2.75
N MET A 74 9.10 9.61 -2.16
CA MET A 74 10.17 10.34 -1.48
C MET A 74 10.95 11.24 -2.44
N THR A 75 11.19 10.78 -3.67
CA THR A 75 11.95 11.51 -4.69
C THR A 75 11.13 12.67 -5.25
N VAL A 76 9.89 12.44 -5.68
CA VAL A 76 9.09 13.49 -6.32
C VAL A 76 8.63 14.58 -5.34
N THR A 77 8.52 14.24 -4.05
CA THR A 77 8.19 15.20 -2.97
C THR A 77 9.42 15.85 -2.34
N SER A 78 10.63 15.50 -2.78
CA SER A 78 11.86 16.15 -2.31
C SER A 78 11.94 17.58 -2.82
N ALA A 79 12.31 18.52 -1.95
CA ALA A 79 12.55 19.91 -2.34
C ALA A 79 13.75 20.06 -3.29
N SER A 80 14.76 19.21 -3.16
CA SER A 80 16.01 19.30 -3.93
C SER A 80 16.05 18.42 -5.18
N LYS A 81 15.24 17.36 -5.24
CA LYS A 81 15.22 16.39 -6.37
C LYS A 81 13.90 16.33 -7.12
N GLY A 82 12.81 16.79 -6.50
CA GLY A 82 11.45 16.58 -6.97
C GLY A 82 10.80 17.81 -7.58
N ASN A 83 9.51 17.66 -7.87
CA ASN A 83 8.64 18.76 -8.26
C ASN A 83 7.28 18.57 -7.59
N GLY A 84 7.09 19.29 -6.48
CA GLY A 84 5.88 19.23 -5.68
C GLY A 84 4.59 19.56 -6.46
N ALA A 85 4.68 20.38 -7.51
CA ALA A 85 3.50 20.78 -8.31
C ALA A 85 2.88 19.62 -9.09
N ILE A 86 3.66 18.59 -9.44
CA ILE A 86 3.18 17.43 -10.19
C ILE A 86 3.25 16.12 -9.39
N ALA A 87 3.64 16.19 -8.11
CA ALA A 87 3.87 15.01 -7.27
C ALA A 87 2.65 14.07 -7.22
N GLY A 88 1.44 14.62 -7.06
CA GLY A 88 0.21 13.83 -7.03
C GLY A 88 -0.03 13.03 -8.32
N LEU A 89 0.22 13.66 -9.49
CA LEU A 89 0.07 13.00 -10.78
C LEU A 89 1.09 11.87 -10.95
N VAL A 90 2.36 12.13 -10.62
CA VAL A 90 3.44 11.12 -10.72
C VAL A 90 3.16 9.93 -9.81
N ILE A 91 2.79 10.18 -8.54
CA ILE A 91 2.47 9.13 -7.58
C ILE A 91 1.28 8.29 -8.07
N GLY A 92 0.23 8.94 -8.57
CA GLY A 92 -0.95 8.24 -9.10
C GLY A 92 -0.64 7.38 -10.32
N LEU A 93 0.12 7.91 -11.30
CA LEU A 93 0.52 7.17 -12.49
C LEU A 93 1.46 6.00 -12.16
N SER A 94 2.36 6.18 -11.20
CA SER A 94 3.22 5.09 -10.71
C SER A 94 2.39 3.98 -10.07
N LEU A 95 1.44 4.32 -9.20
CA LEU A 95 0.54 3.34 -8.59
C LEU A 95 -0.28 2.60 -9.66
N MET A 96 -0.82 3.32 -10.65
CA MET A 96 -1.55 2.73 -11.77
C MET A 96 -0.70 1.71 -12.53
N ALA A 97 0.52 2.10 -12.94
CA ALA A 97 1.43 1.21 -13.67
C ALA A 97 1.77 -0.04 -12.84
N MET A 98 1.98 0.11 -11.54
CA MET A 98 2.23 -1.01 -10.65
C MET A 98 1.03 -1.92 -10.48
N ILE A 99 -0.19 -1.39 -10.47
CA ILE A 99 -1.43 -2.20 -10.40
C ILE A 99 -1.51 -3.08 -11.64
N LEU A 100 -1.26 -2.54 -12.84
CA LEU A 100 -1.28 -3.30 -14.09
C LEU A 100 -0.32 -4.50 -14.07
N VAL A 101 0.80 -4.40 -13.35
CA VAL A 101 1.77 -5.47 -13.20
C VAL A 101 1.40 -6.44 -12.06
N GLY A 102 1.03 -5.91 -10.89
CA GLY A 102 0.89 -6.67 -9.65
C GLY A 102 -0.49 -7.28 -9.39
N LEU A 103 -1.52 -6.86 -10.15
CA LEU A 103 -2.89 -7.32 -9.93
C LEU A 103 -3.00 -8.85 -9.98
N ASN A 104 -2.34 -9.50 -10.93
CA ASN A 104 -2.38 -10.95 -11.12
C ASN A 104 -1.34 -11.72 -10.30
N ILE A 105 -0.63 -11.07 -9.37
CA ILE A 105 0.37 -11.71 -8.50
C ILE A 105 -0.14 -11.72 -7.05
N THR A 106 -0.51 -10.55 -6.54
CA THR A 106 -0.95 -10.34 -5.14
C THR A 106 -2.19 -9.45 -5.02
N GLY A 107 -2.76 -9.02 -6.15
CA GLY A 107 -3.71 -7.91 -6.20
C GLY A 107 -3.08 -6.53 -5.97
N LEU A 108 -1.74 -6.47 -5.81
CA LEU A 108 -0.94 -5.33 -5.39
C LEU A 108 -1.47 -4.62 -4.12
N SER A 109 -0.88 -4.93 -2.97
CA SER A 109 -1.21 -4.24 -1.72
C SER A 109 -0.59 -2.86 -1.65
N VAL A 110 0.74 -2.79 -1.53
CA VAL A 110 1.55 -1.59 -1.22
C VAL A 110 1.07 -0.70 -0.05
N ASN A 111 0.03 -1.12 0.68
CA ASN A 111 -0.63 -0.35 1.72
C ASN A 111 -1.34 -1.29 2.71
N PRO A 112 -0.84 -1.39 3.96
CA PRO A 112 -1.42 -2.26 4.99
C PRO A 112 -2.89 -1.99 5.30
N ALA A 113 -3.33 -0.73 5.36
CA ALA A 113 -4.72 -0.39 5.68
C ALA A 113 -5.67 -0.82 4.54
N ARG A 114 -5.25 -0.63 3.28
CA ARG A 114 -5.99 -1.05 2.07
C ARG A 114 -6.18 -2.56 1.99
N SER A 115 -5.26 -3.35 2.54
CA SER A 115 -5.38 -4.81 2.55
C SER A 115 -6.12 -5.32 3.78
N LEU A 116 -5.94 -4.67 4.93
CA LEU A 116 -6.55 -5.10 6.19
C LEU A 116 -8.08 -5.04 6.16
N ALA A 117 -8.65 -3.91 5.76
CA ALA A 117 -10.09 -3.71 5.86
C ALA A 117 -10.90 -4.73 5.01
N PRO A 118 -10.67 -4.88 3.69
CA PRO A 118 -11.37 -5.89 2.90
C PRO A 118 -11.16 -7.32 3.42
N ALA A 119 -9.94 -7.65 3.86
CA ALA A 119 -9.62 -8.99 4.36
C ALA A 119 -10.41 -9.34 5.62
N VAL A 120 -10.62 -8.39 6.54
CA VAL A 120 -11.45 -8.58 7.73
C VAL A 120 -12.92 -8.78 7.38
N LEU A 121 -13.43 -8.05 6.38
CA LEU A 121 -14.84 -8.16 5.97
C LEU A 121 -15.13 -9.44 5.17
N VAL A 122 -14.23 -9.85 4.29
CA VAL A 122 -14.40 -11.01 3.40
C VAL A 122 -13.97 -12.33 4.07
N GLY A 123 -12.95 -12.30 4.93
CA GLY A 123 -12.43 -13.48 5.60
C GLY A 123 -11.58 -14.39 4.68
N GLY A 124 -11.63 -15.70 4.93
CA GLY A 124 -11.00 -16.71 4.08
C GLY A 124 -9.50 -16.55 3.88
N ALA A 125 -9.03 -16.78 2.65
CA ALA A 125 -7.62 -16.69 2.28
C ALA A 125 -7.05 -15.27 2.47
N ALA A 126 -7.84 -14.24 2.19
CA ALA A 126 -7.41 -12.85 2.36
C ALA A 126 -7.03 -12.55 3.82
N LEU A 127 -7.87 -12.98 4.77
CA LEU A 127 -7.58 -12.81 6.20
C LEU A 127 -6.38 -13.64 6.66
N GLN A 128 -6.24 -14.88 6.16
CA GLN A 128 -5.09 -15.75 6.49
C GLN A 128 -3.76 -15.19 5.97
N GLN A 129 -3.78 -14.46 4.86
CA GLN A 129 -2.59 -13.94 4.18
C GLN A 129 -2.29 -12.46 4.48
N VAL A 130 -3.19 -11.76 5.18
CA VAL A 130 -3.10 -10.31 5.42
C VAL A 130 -1.78 -9.87 6.05
N TRP A 131 -1.15 -10.73 6.85
CA TRP A 131 0.14 -10.45 7.47
C TRP A 131 1.25 -10.17 6.45
N ILE A 132 1.19 -10.78 5.26
CA ILE A 132 2.12 -10.53 4.14
C ILE A 132 1.98 -9.07 3.72
N PHE A 133 0.74 -8.63 3.51
CA PHE A 133 0.38 -7.28 3.06
C PHE A 133 0.53 -6.21 4.15
N ILE A 134 0.89 -6.59 5.36
CA ILE A 134 1.28 -5.67 6.43
C ILE A 134 2.81 -5.59 6.51
N LEU A 135 3.48 -6.73 6.67
CA LEU A 135 4.92 -6.77 6.91
C LEU A 135 5.74 -6.40 5.67
N ALA A 136 5.39 -6.92 4.49
CA ALA A 136 6.16 -6.66 3.28
C ALA A 136 6.14 -5.17 2.89
N PRO A 137 4.99 -4.45 2.90
CA PRO A 137 4.99 -3.03 2.66
C PRO A 137 5.78 -2.20 3.68
N ILE A 138 5.73 -2.56 4.98
CA ILE A 138 6.53 -1.87 6.00
C ILE A 138 8.03 -2.00 5.70
N ILE A 139 8.50 -3.22 5.40
CA ILE A 139 9.90 -3.46 5.07
C ILE A 139 10.30 -2.70 3.80
N GLY A 140 9.51 -2.80 2.73
CA GLY A 140 9.78 -2.08 1.48
C GLY A 140 9.84 -0.56 1.67
N GLY A 141 8.91 0.00 2.45
CA GLY A 141 8.88 1.43 2.75
C GLY A 141 10.05 1.93 3.59
N ILE A 142 10.52 1.12 4.56
CA ILE A 142 11.72 1.44 5.35
C ILE A 142 12.95 1.43 4.44
N LEU A 143 13.12 0.39 3.61
CA LEU A 143 14.24 0.30 2.66
C LEU A 143 14.24 1.50 1.70
N ALA A 144 13.08 1.89 1.18
CA ALA A 144 12.95 3.04 0.30
C ALA A 144 13.36 4.35 0.98
N ALA A 145 12.93 4.56 2.23
CA ALA A 145 13.29 5.76 2.99
C ALA A 145 14.81 5.85 3.22
N LEU A 146 15.46 4.73 3.54
CA LEU A 146 16.91 4.66 3.72
C LEU A 146 17.66 4.94 2.41
N VAL A 147 17.21 4.36 1.29
CA VAL A 147 17.82 4.61 -0.02
C VAL A 147 17.63 6.06 -0.46
N ALA A 148 16.42 6.59 -0.34
CA ALA A 148 16.09 7.97 -0.67
C ALA A 148 17.01 8.95 0.07
N LYS A 149 17.19 8.75 1.38
CA LYS A 149 18.05 9.60 2.20
C LYS A 149 19.54 9.44 1.89
N ASN A 150 20.06 8.21 1.96
CA ASN A 150 21.50 7.98 2.02
C ASN A 150 22.17 7.90 0.65
N PHE A 151 21.41 7.59 -0.41
CA PHE A 151 21.96 7.41 -1.76
C PHE A 151 21.43 8.43 -2.76
N LEU A 152 20.17 8.84 -2.63
CA LEU A 152 19.58 9.83 -3.55
C LEU A 152 19.65 11.26 -3.01
N GLY A 153 19.93 11.46 -1.71
CA GLY A 153 20.01 12.78 -1.10
C GLY A 153 18.69 13.56 -1.22
N THR A 154 17.56 12.89 -0.98
CA THR A 154 16.22 13.50 -1.06
C THR A 154 15.85 14.33 0.16
N GLU A 155 16.61 14.20 1.24
CA GLU A 155 16.44 14.95 2.49
C GLU A 155 17.50 16.05 2.59
N GLU A 156 17.15 17.14 3.27
CA GLU A 156 18.06 18.22 3.67
C GLU A 156 18.65 17.98 5.06
#